data_AF-A0A7Y5TSH6-F1
#
_entry.id   AF-A0A7Y5TSH6-F1
#
_cell.length_a   1.000
_cell.length_b   1.000
_cell.length_c   1.000
_cell.angle_alpha   90.00
_cell.angle_beta   90.00
_cell.angle_gamma   90.00
#
_symmetry.space_group_name_H-M   'P 1'
#
loop_
_entity.id
_entity.type
_entity.pdbx_description
1 polymer ?
#
loop_
_entity_poly.entity_id
_entity_poly.type
_entity_poly.pdbx_seq_one_letter_code
_entity_poly.pdbx_strand_id
1 'polypeptide(L)'
;MDVSIAQTLSPVRFQNLQVRLDVINFGNLLNRKWGRQAFSDQNSTCGQICSATNLLSHVGTIVTGGNQATAQGIFTFDPTFSPYNSDNASSNYRMQLSLRYSF
;
A
#
# COMPACT_ATOMS: atom_id res chain seq x y z
N MET A 1 9.78 0.31 -9.25
CA MET A 1 10.96 0.56 -10.10
C MET A 1 12.14 0.61 -9.16
N ASP A 2 13.15 -0.21 -9.42
CA ASP A 2 14.31 -0.36 -8.56
C ASP A 2 15.55 0.12 -9.32
N VAL A 3 16.45 0.78 -8.61
CA VAL A 3 17.66 1.38 -9.19
C VAL A 3 18.87 0.88 -8.43
N SER A 4 19.87 0.40 -9.17
CA SER A 4 21.14 -0.06 -8.62
C SER A 4 22.28 0.70 -9.25
N ILE A 5 23.17 1.23 -8.42
CA ILE A 5 24.40 1.90 -8.84
C ILE A 5 25.55 1.15 -8.22
N ALA A 6 26.47 0.65 -9.06
CA ALA A 6 27.66 -0.04 -8.62
C ALA A 6 28.90 0.59 -9.26
N GLN A 7 29.94 0.77 -8.45
CA GLN A 7 31.23 1.27 -8.89
C GLN A 7 32.33 0.34 -8.40
N THR A 8 33.16 -0.11 -9.33
CA THR A 8 34.40 -0.82 -9.02
C THR A 8 35.54 0.17 -9.05
N LEU A 9 36.28 0.23 -7.95
CA LEU A 9 37.53 0.96 -7.80
C LEU A 9 38.64 -0.08 -7.74
N SER A 10 39.63 0.04 -8.62
CA SER A 10 40.85 -0.78 -8.60
C SER A 10 42.05 0.12 -8.27
N PRO A 11 42.17 0.59 -7.01
CA PRO A 11 43.15 1.63 -6.65
C PRO A 11 44.61 1.15 -6.72
N VAL A 12 44.88 -0.16 -6.62
CA VAL A 12 46.24 -0.74 -6.66
C VAL A 12 46.19 -2.12 -7.33
N ARG A 13 47.26 -2.54 -8.03
CA ARG A 13 47.39 -3.87 -8.65
C ARG A 13 46.96 -4.96 -7.65
N PHE A 14 46.04 -5.82 -8.06
CA PHE A 14 45.47 -6.94 -7.29
C PHE A 14 44.49 -6.58 -6.15
N GLN A 15 44.01 -5.34 -6.06
CA GLN A 15 42.97 -4.97 -5.09
C GLN A 15 41.75 -4.42 -5.81
N ASN A 16 40.60 -5.08 -5.63
CA ASN A 16 39.32 -4.61 -6.16
C ASN A 16 38.39 -4.25 -5.01
N LEU A 17 37.94 -3.00 -4.99
CA LEU A 17 36.91 -2.51 -4.10
C LEU A 17 35.65 -2.23 -4.92
N GLN A 18 34.54 -2.86 -4.58
CA GLN A 18 33.26 -2.62 -5.21
C GLN A 18 32.30 -2.01 -4.19
N VAL A 19 31.72 -0.87 -4.53
CA VAL A 19 30.67 -0.22 -3.77
C VAL A 19 29.39 -0.32 -4.58
N ARG A 20 28.31 -0.76 -3.97
CA ARG A 20 27.00 -0.82 -4.63
C ARG A 20 25.89 -0.30 -3.71
N LEU A 21 25.08 0.60 -4.26
CA LEU A 21 23.87 1.11 -3.65
C LEU A 21 22.66 0.61 -4.44
N ASP A 22 21.75 -0.07 -3.75
CA ASP A 22 20.47 -0.52 -4.27
C ASP A 22 19.35 0.31 -3.64
N VAL A 23 18.50 0.90 -4.47
CA VAL A 23 17.30 1.64 -4.07
C VAL A 23 16.07 0.90 -4.60
N ILE A 24 15.38 0.24 -3.69
CA ILE A 24 14.15 -0.49 -3.96
C ILE A 24 12.99 0.49 -3.87
N ASN A 25 12.09 0.43 -4.85
CA ASN A 25 10.95 1.32 -4.98
C ASN A 25 11.35 2.81 -5.15
N PHE A 26 12.34 3.06 -6.01
CA PHE A 26 12.88 4.38 -6.36
C PHE A 26 11.81 5.38 -6.81
N GLY A 27 10.77 4.92 -7.51
CA GLY A 27 9.65 5.79 -7.88
C GLY A 27 8.94 6.39 -6.65
N ASN A 28 8.75 5.59 -5.59
CA ASN A 28 8.20 6.08 -4.32
C ASN A 28 9.16 6.97 -3.52
N LEU A 29 10.48 6.83 -3.72
CA LEU A 29 11.46 7.76 -3.18
C LEU A 29 11.31 9.16 -3.81
N LEU A 30 11.16 9.23 -5.13
CA LEU A 30 10.99 10.50 -5.85
C LEU A 30 9.61 11.12 -5.65
N ASN A 31 8.58 10.29 -5.63
CA ASN A 31 7.20 10.72 -5.45
C ASN A 31 6.45 9.66 -4.62
N ARG A 32 6.09 10.01 -3.38
CA ARG A 32 5.30 9.16 -2.47
C ARG A 32 3.92 8.74 -3.02
N LYS A 33 3.51 9.28 -4.17
CA LYS A 33 2.30 8.90 -4.90
C LYS A 33 2.53 7.94 -6.07
N TRP A 34 3.78 7.61 -6.39
CA TRP A 34 4.14 6.77 -7.52
C TRP A 34 3.77 5.31 -7.28
N GLY A 35 2.97 4.71 -8.16
CA GLY A 35 2.52 3.32 -7.99
C GLY A 35 1.53 3.12 -6.82
N ARG A 36 0.90 4.19 -6.34
CA ARG A 36 -0.26 4.06 -5.44
C ARG A 36 -1.31 3.20 -6.11
N GLN A 37 -1.69 2.12 -5.44
CA GLN A 37 -2.80 1.28 -5.84
C GLN A 37 -3.96 1.56 -4.90
N ALA A 38 -5.14 1.69 -5.51
CA ALA A 38 -6.40 1.76 -4.81
C ALA A 38 -6.66 0.40 -4.16
N PHE A 39 -6.46 0.30 -2.85
CA PHE A 39 -6.87 -0.87 -2.09
C PHE A 39 -8.11 -0.51 -1.27
N SER A 40 -9.17 -1.29 -1.38
CA SER A 40 -10.37 -1.17 -0.55
C SER A 40 -10.16 -1.90 0.78
N ASP A 41 -9.12 -1.47 1.48
CA ASP A 41 -8.66 -2.07 2.72
C ASP A 41 -9.08 -1.12 3.85
N GLN A 42 -10.32 -1.27 4.30
CA GLN A 42 -10.77 -0.68 5.56
C GLN A 42 -10.10 -1.42 6.72
N ASN A 43 -8.79 -1.24 6.89
CA ASN A 43 -8.00 -1.72 8.03
C ASN A 43 -8.12 -3.24 8.32
N SER A 44 -8.39 -4.04 7.29
CA SER A 44 -8.72 -5.46 7.40
C SER A 44 -7.49 -6.34 7.14
N THR A 45 -7.12 -7.17 8.11
CA THR A 45 -5.89 -7.97 8.20
C THR A 45 -5.71 -9.06 7.12
N CYS A 46 -6.61 -9.16 6.14
CA CYS A 46 -6.68 -10.28 5.19
C CYS A 46 -6.35 -9.89 3.73
N GLY A 47 -6.01 -8.63 3.45
CA GLY A 47 -5.65 -8.18 2.08
C GLY A 47 -6.81 -8.26 1.08
N GLN A 48 -6.49 -8.19 -0.22
CA GLN A 48 -7.46 -8.04 -1.34
C GLN A 48 -8.64 -9.03 -1.33
N ILE A 49 -8.50 -10.21 -0.73
CA ILE A 49 -9.54 -11.25 -0.69
C ILE A 49 -10.67 -10.91 0.30
N CYS A 50 -10.40 -10.12 1.34
CA CYS A 50 -11.38 -9.72 2.36
C CYS A 50 -11.84 -8.27 2.21
N SER A 51 -11.67 -7.69 1.02
CA SER A 51 -12.11 -6.34 0.68
C SER A 51 -13.64 -6.26 0.56
N ALA A 52 -14.36 -6.49 1.66
CA ALA A 52 -15.77 -6.15 1.76
C ALA A 52 -15.88 -4.71 2.28
N THR A 53 -15.81 -3.74 1.38
CA THR A 53 -16.03 -2.33 1.70
C THR A 53 -17.50 -2.14 2.07
N ASN A 54 -17.82 -1.90 3.34
CA ASN A 54 -19.20 -1.70 3.80
C ASN A 54 -19.64 -0.25 3.52
N LEU A 55 -20.11 -0.01 2.29
CA LEU A 55 -20.64 1.29 1.86
C LEU A 55 -22.02 1.60 2.44
N LEU A 56 -22.83 0.55 2.67
CA LEU A 56 -24.23 0.66 3.07
C LEU A 56 -24.47 -0.20 4.31
N SER A 57 -25.03 0.40 5.35
CA SER A 57 -25.43 -0.30 6.57
C SER A 57 -26.92 -0.16 6.82
N HIS A 58 -27.58 -1.25 7.18
CA HIS A 58 -28.97 -1.23 7.65
C HIS A 58 -28.99 -0.77 9.12
N VAL A 59 -29.67 0.34 9.41
CA VAL A 59 -29.68 0.96 10.74
C VAL A 59 -30.99 0.78 11.49
N GLY A 60 -32.03 0.32 10.82
CA GLY A 60 -33.33 0.08 11.44
C GLY A 60 -34.43 -0.08 10.42
N THR A 61 -35.64 -0.26 10.89
CA THR A 61 -36.80 -0.51 10.03
C THR A 61 -37.93 0.43 10.44
N ILE A 62 -38.54 1.12 9.48
CA ILE A 62 -39.72 1.94 9.73
C ILE A 62 -40.97 1.15 9.33
N VAL A 63 -41.99 1.15 10.19
CA VAL A 63 -43.27 0.49 9.94
C VAL A 63 -44.36 1.56 9.95
N THR A 64 -45.03 1.74 8.82
CA THR A 64 -46.09 2.74 8.69
C THR A 64 -47.41 2.15 9.16
N GLY A 65 -48.04 2.76 10.18
CA GLY A 65 -49.35 2.34 10.66
C GLY A 65 -49.41 0.97 11.36
N GLY A 66 -48.29 0.45 11.88
CA GLY A 66 -48.24 -0.82 12.63
C GLY A 66 -48.37 -2.09 11.78
N ASN A 67 -48.49 -1.96 10.46
CA ASN A 67 -48.56 -3.10 9.55
C ASN A 67 -47.17 -3.55 9.11
N GLN A 68 -46.70 -4.68 9.68
CA GLN A 68 -45.41 -5.30 9.38
C GLN A 68 -45.21 -5.60 7.87
N ALA A 69 -46.29 -5.79 7.10
CA ALA A 69 -46.20 -6.02 5.66
C ALA A 69 -45.73 -4.78 4.86
N THR A 70 -45.71 -3.60 5.48
CA THR A 70 -45.26 -2.33 4.87
C THR A 70 -43.92 -1.84 5.42
N ALA A 71 -43.22 -2.71 6.16
CA ALA A 71 -41.93 -2.37 6.75
C ALA A 71 -40.89 -2.00 5.68
N GLN A 72 -40.24 -0.85 5.85
CA GLN A 72 -39.16 -0.38 4.98
C GLN A 72 -37.86 -0.35 5.77
N GLY A 73 -36.78 -0.91 5.20
CA GLY A 73 -35.45 -0.82 5.78
C GLY A 73 -34.90 0.60 5.67
N ILE A 74 -34.34 1.11 6.76
CA ILE A 74 -33.58 2.35 6.81
C ILE A 74 -32.13 1.97 6.63
N PHE A 75 -31.51 2.55 5.61
CA PHE A 75 -30.11 2.36 5.30
C PHE A 75 -29.38 3.69 5.39
N THR A 76 -28.15 3.67 5.90
CA THR A 76 -27.26 4.82 5.91
C THR A 76 -25.99 4.50 5.17
N PHE A 77 -25.51 5.48 4.41
CA PHE A 77 -24.16 5.46 3.85
C PHE A 77 -23.17 5.89 4.92
N ASP A 78 -22.00 5.24 4.96
CA ASP A 78 -20.89 5.70 5.78
C ASP A 78 -20.30 6.99 5.16
N PRO A 79 -20.41 8.16 5.84
CA PRO A 79 -19.90 9.42 5.30
C PRO A 79 -18.37 9.51 5.35
N THR A 80 -17.71 8.63 6.11
CA THR A 80 -16.25 8.53 6.19
C THR A 80 -15.68 7.48 5.24
N PHE A 81 -16.54 6.86 4.42
CA PHE A 81 -16.14 5.87 3.44
C PHE A 81 -15.11 6.45 2.47
N SER A 82 -13.88 5.94 2.57
CA SER A 82 -12.87 6.11 1.53
C SER A 82 -12.79 4.81 0.73
N PRO A 83 -13.13 4.80 -0.56
CA PRO A 83 -13.00 3.61 -1.40
C PRO A 83 -11.54 3.17 -1.56
N TYR A 84 -10.58 4.04 -1.23
CA TYR A 84 -9.17 3.86 -1.51
C TYR A 84 -8.32 4.15 -0.27
N ASN A 85 -7.52 3.18 0.13
CA ASN A 85 -6.41 3.36 1.04
C ASN A 85 -5.09 3.26 0.24
N SER A 86 -4.16 4.18 0.51
CA SER A 86 -2.82 4.20 -0.11
C SER A 86 -1.70 3.79 0.84
N ASP A 87 -2.02 3.46 2.09
CA ASP A 87 -1.05 3.09 3.12
C ASP A 87 -0.75 1.60 3.05
N ASN A 88 0.17 1.24 2.16
CA ASN A 88 0.68 -0.12 2.04
C ASN A 88 2.17 -0.15 2.37
N ALA A 89 2.57 -0.99 3.34
CA ALA A 89 3.98 -1.12 3.75
C ALA A 89 4.91 -1.58 2.60
N SER A 90 4.37 -2.23 1.57
CA SER A 90 5.10 -2.58 0.34
C SER A 90 5.40 -1.37 -0.56
N SER A 91 4.72 -0.24 -0.38
CA SER A 91 4.98 1.02 -1.10
C SER A 91 6.12 1.84 -0.49
N ASN A 92 6.69 1.40 0.64
CA ASN A 92 7.84 2.06 1.23
C ASN A 92 9.10 1.86 0.36
N TYR A 93 9.89 2.92 0.22
CA TYR A 93 11.22 2.81 -0.37
C TYR A 93 12.20 2.19 0.63
N ARG A 94 13.18 1.44 0.13
CA ARG A 94 14.26 0.86 0.93
C ARG A 94 15.59 1.08 0.22
N MET A 95 16.63 1.33 0.99
CA MET A 95 17.99 1.49 0.46
C MET A 95 18.91 0.46 1.10
N GLN A 96 19.78 -0.14 0.32
CA GLN A 96 20.79 -1.08 0.77
C GLN A 96 22.15 -0.69 0.19
N LEU A 97 23.13 -0.50 1.07
CA LEU A 97 24.52 -0.25 0.70
C LEU A 97 25.32 -1.54 0.90
N SER A 98 26.14 -1.90 -0.09
CA SER A 98 27.02 -3.06 -0.06
C SER A 98 28.44 -2.68 -0.46
N LEU A 99 29.39 -3.31 0.22
CA LEU A 99 30.83 -3.15 0.00
C LEU A 99 31.42 -4.53 -0.19
N ARG A 100 32.17 -4.73 -1.27
CA ARG A 100 32.91 -5.97 -1.53
C ARG A 100 34.38 -5.64 -1.76
N TYR A 101 35.24 -6.34 -1.05
CA TYR A 101 36.69 -6.30 -1.22
C TYR A 101 37.18 -7.67 -1.68
N SER A 102 38.09 -7.70 -2.66
CA SER A 102 38.74 -8.91 -3.14
C SER A 102 40.20 -8.67 -3.50
N PHE A 103 41.05 -9.65 -3.18
CA PHE A 103 42.48 -9.71 -3.44
C PHE A 103 42.81 -10.65 -4.60
#